data_AF-A0A6S7GXH5-F1
#
_entry.id   AF-A0A6S7GXH5-F1
#
_cell.length_a   1.000
_cell.length_b   1.000
_cell.length_c   1.000
_cell.angle_alpha   90.00
_cell.angle_beta   90.00
_cell.angle_gamma   90.00
#
_symmetry.space_group_name_H-M   'P 1'
#
loop_
_entity.id
_entity.type
_entity.pdbx_description
1 polymer ?
#
loop_
_entity_poly.entity_id
_entity_poly.type
_entity_poly.pdbx_seq_one_letter_code
_entity_poly.pdbx_strand_id
1 'polypeptide(L)'
;HPPFPKQDIISSHSVEHPVEIICAFLCSNEPKCVGFNFRTRNTDENCQLTNSTKENSKTKNGSWTLLRVAAPKECFEYTWLNESNRNAKYLPRLYHCDSSLSTGWYRFGGGAGIKLSIKCYNGARCGTTAHGWMSGAHPTIAEGKVSRK
;
A
#
# COMPACT_ATOMS: atom_id res chain seq x y z
N HIS A 1 10.63 22.36 8.18
CA HIS A 1 12.01 22.02 8.53
C HIS A 1 12.94 22.08 7.31
N PRO A 2 14.24 22.27 7.52
CA PRO A 2 15.26 21.80 6.58
C PRO A 2 15.22 20.26 6.45
N PRO A 3 15.95 19.66 5.48
CA PRO A 3 16.29 18.23 5.49
C PRO A 3 16.73 17.73 6.86
N PHE A 4 16.64 16.42 7.11
CA PHE A 4 17.38 15.84 8.25
C PHE A 4 18.85 16.29 8.20
N PRO A 5 19.54 16.43 9.35
CA PRO A 5 21.00 16.57 9.35
C PRO A 5 21.60 15.48 8.46
N LYS A 6 22.54 15.81 7.56
CA LYS A 6 23.08 14.85 6.58
C LYS A 6 23.55 13.53 7.21
N GLN A 7 24.05 13.60 8.44
CA GLN A 7 24.51 12.47 9.23
C GLN A 7 23.40 11.51 9.71
N ASP A 8 22.15 11.98 9.76
CA ASP A 8 20.98 11.21 10.20
C ASP A 8 20.18 10.65 9.01
N ILE A 9 20.58 10.97 7.76
CA ILE A 9 19.95 10.47 6.54
C ILE A 9 20.64 9.16 6.12
N ILE A 10 19.85 8.09 5.99
CA ILE A 10 20.31 6.84 5.37
C ILE A 10 20.31 7.00 3.86
N SER A 11 19.20 7.49 3.30
CA SER A 11 19.01 7.69 1.87
C SER A 11 17.95 8.75 1.59
N SER A 12 18.08 9.41 0.44
CA SER A 12 17.11 10.35 -0.11
C SER A 12 16.52 9.79 -1.40
N HIS A 13 15.24 10.00 -1.64
CA HIS A 13 14.53 9.55 -2.83
C HIS A 13 13.61 10.66 -3.36
N SER A 14 13.42 10.66 -4.68
CA SER A 14 12.36 11.41 -5.34
C SER A 14 11.26 10.42 -5.72
N VAL A 15 10.13 10.47 -5.02
CA VAL A 15 9.02 9.54 -5.20
C VAL A 15 7.76 10.25 -5.70
N GLU A 16 6.95 9.53 -6.47
CA GLU A 16 5.66 10.05 -6.91
C GLU A 16 4.63 10.09 -5.76
N HIS A 17 3.49 10.74 -6.01
CA HIS A 17 2.40 10.69 -5.04
C HIS A 17 1.75 9.31 -5.05
N PRO A 18 1.42 8.72 -3.88
CA PRO A 18 1.50 9.32 -2.54
C PRO A 18 2.85 9.16 -1.84
N VAL A 19 3.55 10.28 -1.65
CA VAL A 19 4.92 10.34 -1.11
C VAL A 19 5.04 9.63 0.24
N GLU A 20 4.08 9.83 1.14
CA GLU A 20 4.09 9.20 2.47
C GLU A 20 4.11 7.66 2.40
N ILE A 21 3.25 7.06 1.58
CA ILE A 21 3.14 5.60 1.47
C ILE A 21 4.39 5.04 0.79
N ILE A 22 4.91 5.70 -0.25
CA ILE A 22 6.11 5.23 -0.93
C ILE A 22 7.33 5.36 0.01
N CYS A 23 7.44 6.45 0.77
CA CYS A 23 8.48 6.57 1.79
C CYS A 23 8.39 5.50 2.88
N ALA A 24 7.17 5.18 3.33
CA ALA A 24 6.97 4.11 4.30
C ALA A 24 7.44 2.77 3.73
N PHE A 25 7.09 2.47 2.47
CA PHE A 25 7.55 1.26 1.79
C PHE A 25 9.07 1.21 1.65
N LEU A 26 9.71 2.30 1.24
CA LEU A 26 11.17 2.40 1.14
C LEU A 26 11.85 2.21 2.51
N CYS A 27 11.32 2.82 3.56
CA CYS A 27 11.82 2.66 4.93
C CYS A 27 11.72 1.21 5.39
N SER A 28 10.59 0.55 5.18
CA SER A 28 10.42 -0.85 5.61
C SER A 28 11.31 -1.85 4.88
N ASN A 29 11.77 -1.53 3.66
CA ASN A 29 12.74 -2.36 2.93
C ASN A 29 14.21 -2.00 3.26
N GLU A 30 14.45 -0.93 4.00
CA GLU A 30 15.78 -0.49 4.41
C GLU A 30 16.08 -0.99 5.83
N PRO A 31 16.99 -1.97 6.03
CA PRO A 31 17.19 -2.63 7.32
C PRO A 31 17.57 -1.70 8.48
N LYS A 32 18.17 -0.54 8.17
CA LYS A 32 18.60 0.45 9.16
C LYS A 32 17.57 1.54 9.41
N CYS A 33 16.47 1.55 8.66
CA CYS A 33 15.48 2.61 8.75
C CYS A 33 14.59 2.44 9.98
N VAL A 34 14.51 3.49 10.79
CA VAL A 34 13.63 3.56 11.96
C VAL A 34 12.51 4.58 11.77
N GLY A 35 12.58 5.36 10.70
CA GLY A 35 11.55 6.31 10.29
C GLY A 35 11.93 7.03 9.01
N PHE A 36 10.98 7.81 8.48
CA PHE A 36 11.22 8.62 7.30
C PHE A 36 10.65 10.02 7.49
N ASN A 37 11.01 10.89 6.57
CA ASN A 37 10.60 12.26 6.50
C ASN A 37 10.24 12.59 5.05
N PHE A 38 9.10 13.22 4.81
CA PHE A 38 8.59 13.43 3.45
C PHE A 38 8.00 14.81 3.22
N ARG A 39 7.96 15.23 1.94
CA ARG A 39 7.32 16.47 1.46
C ARG A 39 6.39 16.16 0.29
N THR A 40 5.21 16.76 0.24
CA THR A 40 4.26 16.54 -0.88
C THR A 40 4.29 17.65 -1.93
N ARG A 41 4.79 18.84 -1.58
CA ARG A 41 4.76 20.01 -2.49
C ARG A 41 5.98 20.14 -3.41
N ASN A 42 7.00 19.32 -3.19
CA ASN A 42 8.23 19.32 -3.99
C ASN A 42 8.44 17.90 -4.52
N THR A 43 8.93 17.78 -5.75
CA THR A 43 9.23 16.51 -6.42
C THR A 43 10.69 16.09 -6.25
N ASP A 44 11.57 17.02 -5.89
CA ASP A 44 13.00 16.77 -5.74
C ASP A 44 13.31 16.38 -4.29
N GLU A 45 13.90 15.18 -4.12
CA GLU A 45 14.29 14.60 -2.83
C GLU A 45 13.22 14.74 -1.74
N ASN A 46 12.01 14.34 -2.11
CA ASN A 46 10.81 14.53 -1.32
C ASN A 46 10.59 13.42 -0.26
N CYS A 47 11.54 12.51 -0.14
CA CYS A 47 11.54 11.38 0.77
C CYS A 47 12.94 11.14 1.38
N GLN A 48 13.06 11.09 2.70
CA GLN A 48 14.34 10.89 3.40
C GLN A 48 14.18 9.84 4.49
N LEU A 49 14.97 8.76 4.41
CA LEU A 49 14.99 7.69 5.39
C LEU A 49 15.99 8.01 6.51
N THR A 50 15.68 7.65 7.75
CA THR A 50 16.57 7.88 8.91
C THR A 50 16.72 6.65 9.79
N ASN A 51 17.90 6.47 10.38
CA ASN A 51 18.20 5.48 11.43
C ASN A 51 18.17 6.11 12.83
N SER A 52 17.87 7.41 12.91
CA SER A 52 17.91 8.17 14.15
C SER A 52 16.67 7.89 15.00
N THR A 53 16.90 7.31 16.17
CA THR A 53 15.86 7.09 17.20
C THR A 53 15.61 8.33 18.05
N LYS A 54 16.41 9.39 17.87
CA LYS A 54 16.31 10.65 18.60
C LYS A 54 15.05 11.38 18.14
N GLU A 55 14.08 11.58 19.04
CA GLU A 55 12.98 12.51 18.80
C GLU A 55 13.54 13.94 18.75
N ASN A 56 13.96 14.41 17.58
CA ASN A 56 14.26 15.81 17.39
C ASN A 56 12.92 16.57 17.41
N SER A 57 12.53 17.04 18.60
CA SER A 57 11.41 17.93 18.95
C SER A 57 10.25 18.05 17.95
N LYS A 58 9.03 17.69 18.39
CA LYS A 58 7.75 18.07 17.76
C LYS A 58 7.66 19.60 17.58
N THR A 59 8.18 20.14 16.49
CA THR A 59 8.02 21.56 16.13
C THR A 59 7.04 21.64 14.97
N LYS A 60 5.79 21.99 15.29
CA LYS A 60 4.65 22.06 14.35
C LYS A 60 4.74 23.20 13.31
N ASN A 61 5.94 23.70 12.97
CA ASN A 61 6.09 24.85 12.06
C ASN A 61 6.90 24.55 10.78
N GLY A 62 6.94 23.28 10.32
CA GLY A 62 7.14 23.03 8.89
C GLY A 62 7.21 21.57 8.45
N SER A 63 6.16 21.08 7.80
CA SER A 63 6.06 20.02 6.76
C SER A 63 7.03 18.83 6.79
N TRP A 64 7.31 18.26 7.97
CA TRP A 64 8.16 17.08 8.10
C TRP A 64 7.67 16.29 9.33
N THR A 65 7.29 15.03 9.12
CA THR A 65 6.67 14.15 10.12
C THR A 65 7.55 12.93 10.29
N LEU A 66 8.17 12.73 11.46
CA LEU A 66 8.85 11.49 11.80
C LEU A 66 7.80 10.40 12.07
N LEU A 67 7.57 9.52 11.11
CA LEU A 67 6.76 8.32 11.29
C LEU A 67 7.70 7.17 11.63
N ARG A 68 7.64 6.68 12.88
CA ARG A 68 8.22 5.38 13.23
C ARG A 68 7.37 4.31 12.57
N VAL A 69 7.96 3.63 11.58
CA VAL A 69 7.22 2.72 10.71
C VAL A 69 6.99 1.40 11.43
N ALA A 70 5.96 1.34 12.26
CA ALA A 70 5.16 0.12 12.31
C ALA A 70 4.11 0.27 11.20
N ALA A 71 4.55 0.22 9.94
CA ALA A 71 3.57 0.27 8.86
C ALA A 71 2.63 -0.94 9.01
N PRO A 72 1.33 -0.77 8.71
CA PRO A 72 0.34 -1.80 8.98
C PRO A 72 0.74 -3.10 8.31
N LYS A 73 0.52 -4.24 8.98
CA LYS A 73 0.93 -5.57 8.48
C LYS A 73 0.38 -5.83 7.08
N GLU A 74 -0.79 -5.30 6.72
CA GLU A 74 -1.37 -5.36 5.37
C GLU A 74 -0.47 -4.84 4.24
N CYS A 75 0.51 -3.99 4.55
CA CYS A 75 1.41 -3.40 3.56
C CYS A 75 2.57 -4.33 3.17
N PHE A 76 2.89 -5.36 3.97
CA PHE A 76 4.05 -6.24 3.73
C PHE A 76 3.76 -7.72 3.97
N GLU A 77 2.89 -8.04 4.92
CA GLU A 77 2.45 -9.40 5.22
C GLU A 77 1.16 -9.69 4.43
N TYR A 78 1.29 -9.86 3.11
CA TYR A 78 0.18 -10.23 2.23
C TYR A 78 0.56 -11.37 1.28
N THR A 79 -0.45 -12.10 0.83
CA THR A 79 -0.32 -13.13 -0.21
C THR A 79 -0.83 -12.59 -1.55
N TRP A 80 -0.14 -12.90 -2.64
CA TRP A 80 -0.57 -12.51 -3.97
C TRP A 80 -1.73 -13.39 -4.45
N LEU A 81 -2.78 -12.76 -4.96
CA LEU A 81 -3.80 -13.36 -5.81
C LEU A 81 -3.55 -12.88 -7.24
N ASN A 82 -2.82 -13.67 -8.01
CA ASN A 82 -2.31 -13.27 -9.33
C ASN A 82 -2.81 -14.13 -10.49
N GLU A 83 -3.64 -15.12 -10.20
CA GLU A 83 -4.15 -16.08 -11.16
C GLU A 83 -5.16 -15.43 -12.11
N SER A 84 -4.99 -15.65 -13.41
CA SER A 84 -5.85 -15.06 -14.45
C SER A 84 -7.32 -15.44 -14.33
N ASN A 85 -7.62 -16.60 -13.73
CA ASN A 85 -9.00 -17.03 -13.50
C ASN A 85 -9.73 -16.12 -12.50
N ARG A 86 -9.03 -15.37 -11.63
CA ARG A 86 -9.62 -14.44 -10.65
C ARG A 86 -10.03 -13.09 -11.25
N ASN A 87 -9.76 -12.86 -12.53
CA ASN A 87 -10.11 -11.62 -13.20
C ASN A 87 -11.63 -11.47 -13.38
N ALA A 88 -12.17 -10.27 -13.14
CA ALA A 88 -13.59 -9.95 -13.33
C ALA A 88 -14.13 -10.24 -14.74
N LYS A 89 -13.26 -10.25 -15.74
CA LYS A 89 -13.61 -10.55 -17.13
C LYS A 89 -13.47 -12.03 -17.48
N TYR A 90 -12.90 -12.84 -16.60
CA TYR A 90 -12.70 -14.27 -16.86
C TYR A 90 -14.03 -15.03 -16.83
N LEU A 91 -14.26 -15.81 -17.87
CA LEU A 91 -15.41 -16.71 -18.02
C LEU A 91 -14.97 -18.14 -17.66
N PRO A 92 -15.46 -18.71 -16.55
CA PRO A 92 -15.04 -20.03 -16.12
C PRO A 92 -15.53 -21.13 -17.05
N ARG A 93 -14.64 -22.07 -17.38
CA ARG A 93 -14.99 -23.42 -17.85
C ARG A 93 -15.08 -24.42 -16.69
N LEU A 94 -14.31 -24.16 -15.63
CA LEU A 94 -14.29 -24.88 -14.37
C LEU A 94 -14.39 -23.87 -13.24
N TYR A 95 -14.98 -24.30 -12.13
CA TYR A 95 -15.18 -23.49 -10.94
C TYR A 95 -14.12 -23.81 -9.89
N HIS A 96 -13.69 -22.77 -9.17
CA HIS A 96 -12.73 -22.82 -8.10
C HIS A 96 -13.34 -22.25 -6.83
N CYS A 97 -12.84 -22.73 -5.69
CA CYS A 97 -13.24 -22.28 -4.37
C CYS A 97 -12.03 -21.71 -3.62
N ASP A 98 -12.27 -20.70 -2.79
CA ASP A 98 -11.25 -20.09 -1.94
C ASP A 98 -11.11 -20.81 -0.58
N SER A 99 -11.60 -22.05 -0.47
CA SER A 99 -11.55 -22.84 0.77
C SER A 99 -10.14 -23.21 1.22
N SER A 100 -9.15 -23.11 0.33
CA SER A 100 -7.72 -23.30 0.65
C SER A 100 -7.02 -22.01 1.08
N LEU A 101 -7.67 -20.85 0.97
CA LEU A 101 -7.10 -19.58 1.42
C LEU A 101 -7.14 -19.51 2.95
N SER A 102 -5.99 -19.20 3.54
CA SER A 102 -5.89 -18.93 4.98
C SER A 102 -6.36 -17.51 5.30
N THR A 103 -6.76 -17.27 6.55
CA THR A 103 -7.05 -15.91 7.02
C THR A 103 -5.78 -15.05 6.94
N GLY A 104 -5.84 -13.94 6.20
CA GLY A 104 -4.71 -13.05 6.01
C GLY A 104 -5.01 -11.92 5.04
N TRP A 105 -4.00 -11.08 4.80
CA TRP A 105 -4.09 -10.02 3.79
C TRP A 105 -3.76 -10.57 2.41
N TYR A 106 -4.54 -10.15 1.41
CA TYR A 106 -4.36 -10.55 0.02
C TYR A 106 -4.25 -9.33 -0.88
N ARG A 107 -3.41 -9.44 -1.90
CA ARG A 107 -3.21 -8.39 -2.90
C ARG A 107 -3.46 -8.93 -4.30
N PHE A 108 -4.34 -8.26 -5.04
CA PHE A 108 -4.57 -8.56 -6.45
C PHE A 108 -3.38 -8.06 -7.28
N GLY A 109 -2.88 -8.91 -8.17
CA GLY A 109 -1.84 -8.56 -9.14
C GLY A 109 -1.90 -9.43 -10.39
N GLY A 110 -0.93 -9.27 -11.30
CA GLY A 110 -0.77 -10.14 -12.46
C GLY A 110 -2.05 -10.30 -13.30
N GLY A 111 -2.38 -11.56 -13.64
CA GLY A 111 -3.54 -11.89 -14.46
C GLY A 111 -4.89 -11.61 -13.80
N ALA A 112 -4.94 -11.59 -12.46
CA ALA A 112 -6.15 -11.26 -11.71
C ALA A 112 -6.55 -9.78 -11.86
N GLY A 113 -5.63 -8.92 -12.29
CA GLY A 113 -5.77 -7.47 -12.26
C GLY A 113 -5.29 -6.88 -10.94
N ILE A 114 -5.55 -5.60 -10.71
CA ILE A 114 -4.96 -4.85 -9.58
C ILE A 114 -5.95 -4.45 -8.48
N LYS A 115 -7.25 -4.77 -8.65
CA LYS A 115 -8.31 -4.36 -7.72
C LYS A 115 -9.54 -5.26 -7.81
N LEU A 116 -10.24 -5.43 -6.69
CA LEU A 116 -11.54 -6.10 -6.64
C LEU A 116 -12.56 -5.33 -7.49
N SER A 117 -13.48 -6.03 -8.16
CA SER A 117 -14.47 -5.33 -8.99
C SER A 117 -15.44 -4.53 -8.13
N ILE A 118 -15.82 -3.33 -8.58
CA ILE A 118 -16.92 -2.55 -8.01
C ILE A 118 -18.29 -2.88 -8.65
N LYS A 119 -18.29 -3.79 -9.63
CA LYS A 119 -19.47 -4.19 -10.37
C LYS A 119 -19.89 -5.59 -9.95
N CYS A 120 -21.16 -5.72 -9.54
CA CYS A 120 -21.80 -7.02 -9.46
C CYS A 120 -22.09 -7.52 -10.88
N TYR A 121 -21.43 -8.60 -11.28
CA TYR A 121 -21.73 -9.26 -12.56
C TYR A 121 -22.82 -10.31 -12.39
N ASN A 122 -23.67 -10.43 -13.41
CA ASN A 122 -24.64 -11.52 -13.49
C ASN A 122 -23.96 -12.79 -14.02
N GLY A 123 -24.23 -13.93 -13.37
CA GLY A 123 -23.66 -15.22 -13.72
C GLY A 123 -22.20 -15.37 -13.28
N ALA A 124 -21.61 -16.52 -13.61
CA ALA A 124 -20.29 -16.89 -13.13
C ALA A 124 -19.16 -16.05 -13.74
N ARG A 125 -18.29 -15.50 -12.89
CA ARG A 125 -17.10 -14.72 -13.23
C ARG A 125 -15.97 -15.03 -12.24
N CYS A 126 -14.76 -14.58 -12.54
CA CYS A 126 -13.60 -14.74 -11.65
C CYS A 126 -13.33 -16.19 -11.24
N GLY A 127 -13.68 -17.16 -12.08
CA GLY A 127 -13.39 -18.57 -11.79
C GLY A 127 -14.37 -19.22 -10.81
N THR A 128 -15.46 -18.56 -10.43
CA THR A 128 -16.40 -19.07 -9.40
C THR A 128 -17.86 -18.79 -9.78
N THR A 129 -18.80 -19.50 -9.14
CA THR A 129 -20.24 -19.23 -9.21
C THR A 129 -20.67 -18.10 -8.26
N ALA A 130 -19.89 -17.82 -7.22
CA ALA A 130 -20.17 -16.81 -6.20
C ALA A 130 -18.97 -15.84 -6.09
N HIS A 131 -18.85 -14.93 -7.05
CA HIS A 131 -17.77 -13.93 -7.03
C HIS A 131 -18.08 -12.80 -6.05
N GLY A 132 -17.03 -12.33 -5.38
CA GLY A 132 -17.10 -11.10 -4.59
C GLY A 132 -17.02 -9.84 -5.47
N TRP A 133 -17.69 -8.79 -5.05
CA TRP A 133 -17.51 -7.42 -5.53
C TRP A 133 -17.58 -6.46 -4.35
N MET A 134 -17.15 -5.22 -4.57
CA MET A 134 -17.24 -4.14 -3.59
C MET A 134 -18.29 -3.13 -4.04
N SER A 135 -19.10 -2.64 -3.11
CA SER A 135 -20.05 -1.56 -3.32
C SER A 135 -19.38 -0.21 -3.09
N GLY A 136 -19.51 0.69 -4.07
CA GLY A 136 -18.91 2.03 -4.06
C GLY A 136 -17.54 2.10 -4.73
N ALA A 137 -16.96 3.30 -4.73
CA ALA A 137 -15.65 3.54 -5.32
C ALA A 137 -14.52 2.98 -4.45
N HIS A 138 -13.39 2.64 -5.10
CA HIS A 138 -12.16 2.32 -4.38
C HIS A 138 -11.69 3.50 -3.54
N PRO A 139 -11.14 3.24 -2.34
CA PRO A 139 -10.66 4.30 -1.47
C PRO A 139 -9.58 5.09 -2.19
N THR A 140 -9.68 6.41 -2.08
CA THR A 140 -8.55 7.28 -2.39
C THR A 140 -7.47 7.11 -1.33
N ILE A 141 -6.27 7.57 -1.66
CA ILE A 141 -5.14 7.60 -0.71
C ILE A 141 -5.52 8.35 0.57
N ALA A 142 -6.21 9.49 0.45
CA ALA A 142 -6.60 10.32 1.59
C ALA A 142 -7.62 9.63 2.51
N GLU A 143 -8.45 8.75 1.96
CA GLU A 143 -9.41 7.96 2.75
C GLU A 143 -8.74 6.80 3.51
N GLY A 144 -7.58 6.31 3.03
CA GLY A 144 -6.84 5.23 3.66
C GLY A 144 -7.65 3.94 3.78
N LYS A 145 -7.66 3.34 4.98
CA LYS A 145 -8.40 2.11 5.27
C LYS A 145 -9.86 2.44 5.58
N VAL A 146 -10.76 1.89 4.77
CA VAL A 146 -12.21 2.10 4.93
C VAL A 146 -12.96 0.78 4.87
N SER A 147 -14.13 0.74 5.48
CA SER A 147 -15.08 -0.36 5.32
C SER A 147 -15.96 -0.12 4.09
N ARG A 148 -16.13 -1.17 3.28
CA ARG A 148 -17.07 -1.23 2.16
C ARG A 148 -17.84 -2.55 2.25
N LYS A 149 -19.07 -2.53 1.73
CA LYS A 149 -19.90 -3.73 1.59
C LYS A 149 -19.65 -4.38 0.25
#